data_AF-A0A977KXL2-F1
#
_entry.id   AF-A0A977KXL2-F1
#
_cell.length_a   1.000
_cell.length_b   1.000
_cell.length_c   1.000
_cell.angle_alpha   90.00
_cell.angle_beta   90.00
_cell.angle_gamma   90.00
#
_symmetry.space_group_name_H-M   'P 1'
#
loop_
_entity.id
_entity.type
_entity.pdbx_description
1 polymer ?
#
loop_
_entity_poly.entity_id
_entity_poly.type
_entity_poly.pdbx_seq_one_letter_code
_entity_poly.pdbx_strand_id
1 'polypeptide(L)'
;MIDFFPVTSQVLNHAAYLWANSRRQGQPTADPKTLDADVIIAAQCQFLIQDYPGQSLICATTNVNHLSRFIEAQTWQSIIF
;
A
#
# COMPACT_ATOMS: atom_id res chain seq x y z
N MET A 1 -9.75 -19.52 -0.38
CA MET A 1 -10.66 -18.57 0.31
C MET A 1 -10.10 -17.18 0.04
N ILE A 2 -10.94 -16.17 -0.21
CA ILE A 2 -10.51 -14.78 -0.39
C ILE A 2 -11.12 -14.00 0.76
N ASP A 3 -10.27 -13.39 1.59
CA ASP A 3 -10.68 -12.58 2.73
C ASP A 3 -10.80 -11.11 2.32
N PHE A 4 -11.80 -10.44 2.86
CA PHE A 4 -11.98 -8.99 2.69
C PHE A 4 -11.53 -8.27 3.96
N PHE A 5 -10.58 -7.34 3.80
CA PHE A 5 -10.11 -6.47 4.88
C PHE A 5 -10.77 -5.09 4.77
N PRO A 6 -11.64 -4.70 5.73
CA PRO A 6 -12.27 -3.39 5.71
C PRO A 6 -11.26 -2.29 6.01
N VAL A 7 -11.35 -1.18 5.27
CA VAL A 7 -10.54 0.01 5.53
C VAL A 7 -11.01 0.68 6.82
N THR A 8 -10.12 0.74 7.82
CA THR A 8 -10.40 1.38 9.10
C THR A 8 -9.94 2.84 9.11
N SER A 9 -10.41 3.63 10.08
CA SER A 9 -9.93 5.00 10.29
C SER A 9 -8.42 5.06 10.55
N GLN A 10 -7.86 4.04 11.22
CA GLN A 10 -6.41 3.94 11.45
C GLN A 10 -5.64 3.77 10.14
N VAL A 11 -6.16 2.93 9.22
CA VAL A 11 -5.60 2.77 7.87
C VAL A 11 -5.65 4.07 7.09
N LEU A 12 -6.78 4.79 7.13
CA LEU A 12 -6.92 6.08 6.44
C LEU A 12 -5.97 7.15 6.99
N ASN A 13 -5.80 7.22 8.31
CA ASN A 13 -4.87 8.16 8.94
C ASN A 13 -3.41 7.85 8.54
N HIS A 14 -3.04 6.58 8.52
CA HIS A 14 -1.71 6.16 8.09
C HIS A 14 -1.49 6.42 6.59
N ALA A 15 -2.50 6.17 5.77
CA ALA A 15 -2.47 6.50 4.34
C ALA A 15 -2.27 8.01 4.11
N ALA A 16 -2.96 8.87 4.87
CA ALA A 16 -2.77 10.32 4.80
C ALA A 16 -1.32 10.73 5.16
N TYR A 17 -0.71 10.07 6.16
CA TYR A 17 0.69 10.27 6.51
C TYR A 17 1.64 9.85 5.37
N LEU A 18 1.44 8.67 4.77
CA LEU A 18 2.23 8.20 3.64
C LEU A 18 2.12 9.15 2.43
N TRP A 19 0.92 9.60 2.12
CA TRP A 19 0.63 10.56 1.05
C TRP A 19 1.31 11.91 1.27
N ALA A 20 1.25 12.45 2.49
CA ALA A 20 1.89 13.73 2.81
C ALA A 20 3.42 13.63 2.70
N ASN A 21 3.99 12.51 3.17
CA ASN A 21 5.43 12.29 3.11
C ASN A 21 5.95 12.07 1.69
N SER A 22 5.26 11.30 0.85
CA SER A 22 5.69 11.07 -0.53
C SER A 22 5.74 12.38 -1.32
N ARG A 23 4.76 13.27 -1.11
CA ARG A 23 4.77 14.63 -1.66
C ARG A 23 5.93 15.48 -1.18
N ARG A 24 6.18 15.48 0.14
CA ARG A 24 7.30 16.23 0.72
C ARG A 24 8.65 15.80 0.14
N GLN A 25 8.76 14.55 -0.31
CA GLN A 25 9.94 13.99 -0.97
C GLN A 25 9.97 14.22 -2.49
N GLY A 26 9.02 14.97 -3.05
CA GLY A 26 8.93 15.23 -4.49
C GLY A 26 8.40 14.06 -5.32
N GLN A 27 7.77 13.08 -4.68
CA GLN A 27 7.23 11.86 -5.31
C GLN A 27 5.70 11.76 -5.09
N PRO A 28 4.91 12.72 -5.59
CA PRO A 28 3.46 12.65 -5.45
C PRO A 28 2.91 11.38 -6.11
N THR A 29 1.89 10.78 -5.50
CA THR A 29 1.25 9.56 -6.01
C THR A 29 -0.08 9.86 -6.71
N ALA A 30 -0.75 10.96 -6.36
CA ALA A 30 -1.99 11.44 -7.00
C ALA A 30 -2.06 12.98 -7.05
N ASP A 31 -3.25 13.55 -7.33
CA ASP A 31 -3.52 15.00 -7.27
C ASP A 31 -3.50 15.51 -5.81
N PRO A 32 -3.03 16.75 -5.52
CA PRO A 32 -3.00 17.31 -4.17
C PRO A 32 -4.33 17.34 -3.41
N LYS A 33 -5.46 17.21 -4.11
CA LYS A 33 -6.81 17.19 -3.52
C LYS A 33 -7.36 15.78 -3.33
N THR A 34 -6.60 14.74 -3.70
CA THR A 34 -7.06 13.35 -3.62
C THR A 34 -6.09 12.49 -2.81
N LEU A 35 -6.66 11.70 -1.90
CA LEU A 35 -5.94 10.61 -1.26
C LEU A 35 -5.96 9.42 -2.21
N ASP A 36 -4.77 8.91 -2.51
CA ASP A 36 -4.56 7.86 -3.49
C ASP A 36 -4.98 6.48 -2.95
N ALA A 37 -5.71 5.71 -3.75
CA ALA A 37 -6.08 4.33 -3.39
C ALA A 37 -4.84 3.44 -3.24
N ASP A 38 -3.78 3.66 -4.03
CA ASP A 38 -2.52 2.91 -3.90
C ASP A 38 -1.89 3.15 -2.52
N VAL A 39 -2.02 4.37 -1.99
CA VAL A 39 -1.50 4.71 -0.66
C VAL A 39 -2.36 4.11 0.46
N ILE A 40 -3.68 4.00 0.26
CA ILE A 40 -4.57 3.31 1.20
C ILE A 40 -4.25 1.80 1.24
N ILE A 41 -4.05 1.18 0.08
CA ILE A 41 -3.65 -0.24 -0.03
C ILE A 41 -2.30 -0.46 0.65
N ALA A 42 -1.31 0.41 0.37
CA ALA A 42 -0.01 0.35 1.02
C ALA A 42 -0.11 0.45 2.54
N ALA A 43 -0.92 1.36 3.06
CA ALA A 43 -1.13 1.50 4.50
C ALA A 43 -1.74 0.24 5.12
N GLN A 44 -2.75 -0.36 4.48
CA GLN A 44 -3.36 -1.62 4.92
C GLN A 44 -2.33 -2.75 4.95
N CYS A 45 -1.52 -2.89 3.90
CA CYS A 45 -0.48 -3.91 3.82
C CYS A 45 0.59 -3.74 4.90
N GLN A 46 0.96 -2.51 5.25
CA GLN A 46 1.93 -2.27 6.34
C GLN A 46 1.39 -2.70 7.71
N PHE A 47 0.09 -2.58 7.98
CA PHE A 47 -0.51 -3.14 9.19
C PHE A 47 -0.53 -4.68 9.15
N LEU A 48 -0.89 -5.29 8.02
CA LEU A 48 -0.86 -6.75 7.88
C LEU A 48 0.53 -7.34 8.12
N ILE A 49 1.59 -6.68 7.66
CA ILE A 49 2.98 -7.11 7.93
C ILE A 49 3.29 -7.10 9.44
N GLN A 50 2.74 -6.12 10.18
CA GLN A 50 2.92 -6.02 11.63
C GLN A 50 2.11 -7.09 12.38
N ASP A 51 0.89 -7.39 11.92
CA ASP A 51 0.00 -8.38 12.53
C ASP A 51 0.49 -9.83 12.31
N TYR A 52 1.23 -10.08 11.23
CA TYR A 52 1.74 -11.40 10.85
C TYR A 52 3.28 -11.42 10.70
N PRO A 53 4.04 -11.24 11.79
CA PRO A 53 5.49 -11.21 11.73
C PRO A 53 6.06 -12.54 11.23
N GLY A 54 7.03 -12.46 10.31
CA GLY A 54 7.68 -13.64 9.71
C GLY A 54 6.97 -14.21 8.48
N GLN A 55 5.81 -13.66 8.08
CA GLN A 55 5.18 -13.99 6.81
C GLN A 55 5.59 -13.00 5.72
N SER A 56 5.72 -13.49 4.49
CA SER A 56 5.90 -12.63 3.32
C SER A 56 4.55 -12.12 2.83
N LEU A 57 4.46 -10.82 2.54
CA LEU A 57 3.29 -10.18 1.95
C LEU A 57 3.71 -9.51 0.65
N ILE A 58 3.12 -9.95 -0.47
CA ILE A 58 3.35 -9.38 -1.80
C ILE A 58 2.03 -8.81 -2.32
N CYS A 59 2.00 -7.52 -2.65
CA CYS A 59 0.85 -6.91 -3.29
C CYS A 59 0.86 -7.21 -4.79
N ALA A 60 -0.09 -8.02 -5.25
CA ALA A 60 -0.31 -8.27 -6.67
C ALA A 60 -1.01 -7.06 -7.32
N THR A 61 -0.36 -6.41 -8.29
CA THR A 61 -0.87 -5.19 -8.93
C THR A 61 -0.34 -5.03 -10.35
N THR A 62 -1.06 -4.28 -11.18
CA THR A 62 -0.53 -3.78 -12.46
C THR A 62 0.19 -2.44 -12.30
N ASN A 63 -0.01 -1.73 -11.19
CA ASN A 63 0.65 -0.45 -10.89
C ASN A 63 1.82 -0.61 -9.92
N VAL A 64 2.78 -1.47 -10.29
CA VAL A 64 3.95 -1.80 -9.47
C VAL A 64 4.74 -0.54 -9.09
N ASN A 65 4.94 0.37 -10.05
CA ASN A 65 5.73 1.60 -9.85
C ASN A 65 5.23 2.52 -8.72
N HIS A 66 3.93 2.50 -8.41
CA HIS A 66 3.35 3.30 -7.33
C HIS A 66 3.46 2.56 -5.99
N LEU A 67 3.02 1.29 -5.95
CA LEU A 67 2.95 0.51 -4.72
C LEU A 67 4.32 0.07 -4.20
N SER A 68 5.29 -0.22 -5.08
CA SER A 68 6.67 -0.58 -4.72
C SER A 68 7.43 0.52 -3.97
N ARG A 69 6.88 1.74 -3.89
CA ARG A 69 7.44 2.84 -3.09
C ARG A 69 7.20 2.65 -1.59
N PHE A 70 6.22 1.83 -1.21
CA PHE A 70 5.75 1.71 0.17
C PHE A 70 5.76 0.27 0.70
N ILE A 71 5.58 -0.71 -0.18
CA ILE A 71 5.46 -2.13 0.14
C ILE A 71 6.05 -2.99 -0.98
N GLU A 72 6.26 -4.29 -0.74
CA GLU A 72 6.57 -5.21 -1.83
C GLU A 72 5.35 -5.37 -2.76
N ALA A 73 5.56 -5.14 -4.05
CA ALA A 73 4.53 -5.22 -5.07
C ALA A 73 5.08 -5.84 -6.35
N GLN A 74 4.30 -6.71 -6.98
CA GLN A 74 4.67 -7.41 -8.20
C GLN A 74 3.44 -7.60 -9.09
N THR A 75 3.65 -7.84 -10.39
CA THR A 75 2.56 -8.34 -11.23
C THR A 75 2.18 -9.75 -10.79
N TRP A 76 0.89 -10.09 -10.90
CA TRP A 76 0.40 -11.40 -10.45
C TRP A 76 1.20 -12.58 -11.03
N GLN A 77 1.58 -12.50 -12.31
CA GLN A 77 2.30 -13.56 -13.02
C GLN A 77 3.77 -13.70 -12.58
N SER A 78 4.34 -12.71 -11.90
CA SER A 78 5.73 -12.73 -11.44
C SER A 78 5.90 -13.30 -10.03
N ILE A 79 4.81 -13.50 -9.29
CA ILE A 79 4.85 -14.05 -7.94
C ILE A 79 5.12 -15.55 -7.98
N ILE A 80 6.19 -15.97 -7.31
CA ILE A 80 6.63 -17.37 -7.20
C ILE A 80 6.70 -17.72 -5.71
N PHE A 81 6.20 -18.90 -5.33
CA PHE A 81 6.16 -19.41 -3.95
C PHE A 81 7.12 -20.58 -3.75
#